data_AF-A0A9D9J234-F1
#
_entry.id   AF-A0A9D9J234-F1
#
_cell.length_a   1.000
_cell.length_b   1.000
_cell.length_c   1.000
_cell.angle_alpha   90.00
_cell.angle_beta   90.00
_cell.angle_gamma   90.00
#
_symmetry.space_group_name_H-M   'P 1'
#
loop_
_entity.id
_entity.type
_entity.pdbx_description
1 polymer ?
#
loop_
_entity_poly.entity_id
_entity_poly.type
_entity_poly.pdbx_seq_one_letter_code
_entity_poly.pdbx_strand_id
1 'polypeptide(L)'
;TYGATVGFFDSLLKMIHPFMPFITEELWQNMAPRKDGETIMLQRMPVAGEADRKLISDFEMACEAVVAVRSIRQQKGLSPKEALALKFKGDFPQEMLPAVIKLANISSAEKVEAFGDASGVSFMVRTVEMFVPLTGLVDTAEELAKLEAALDYQEKFLASVRKKLSNERFVANAPEQVVANERKKESDSLSKIESLKAAIASLKA
;
A
#
# COMPACT_ATOMS: atom_id res chain seq x y z
N THR A 1 -12.10 18.32 15.41
CA THR A 1 -11.44 19.61 15.70
C THR A 1 -10.48 19.43 16.87
N TYR A 2 -9.59 20.39 17.15
CA TYR A 2 -8.60 20.31 18.25
C TYR A 2 -9.24 19.94 19.61
N GLY A 3 -10.33 20.60 20.00
CA GLY A 3 -11.02 20.30 21.26
C GLY A 3 -11.58 18.88 21.34
N ALA A 4 -12.12 18.35 20.24
CA ALA A 4 -12.57 16.95 20.19
C ALA A 4 -11.39 15.97 20.36
N THR A 5 -10.24 16.27 19.74
CA THR A 5 -9.01 15.47 19.90
C THR A 5 -8.51 15.45 21.35
N VAL A 6 -8.57 16.60 22.04
CA VAL A 6 -8.25 16.67 23.48
C VAL A 6 -9.22 15.81 24.30
N GLY A 7 -10.52 15.85 23.98
CA GLY A 7 -11.53 14.99 24.64
C GLY A 7 -11.32 13.49 24.42
N PHE A 8 -10.90 13.08 23.21
CA PHE A 8 -10.51 11.69 22.94
C PHE A 8 -9.29 11.28 23.75
N PHE A 9 -8.29 12.15 23.85
CA PHE A 9 -7.08 11.88 24.64
C PHE A 9 -7.39 11.74 26.15
N ASP A 10 -8.23 12.61 26.71
CA ASP A 10 -8.70 12.51 28.10
C ASP A 10 -9.40 11.16 28.36
N SER A 11 -10.26 10.73 27.44
CA SER A 11 -10.97 9.45 27.55
C SER A 11 -10.00 8.26 27.49
N LEU A 12 -9.02 8.29 26.57
CA LEU A 12 -8.00 7.26 26.45
C LEU A 12 -7.14 7.14 27.71
N LEU A 13 -6.72 8.27 28.28
CA LEU A 13 -5.93 8.27 29.52
C LEU A 13 -6.70 7.63 30.68
N LYS A 14 -8.00 7.95 30.84
CA LYS A 14 -8.85 7.33 31.87
C LYS A 14 -8.98 5.83 31.69
N MET A 15 -9.16 5.35 30.46
CA MET A 15 -9.26 3.91 30.18
C MET A 15 -7.95 3.15 30.45
N ILE A 16 -6.82 3.81 30.22
CA ILE A 16 -5.49 3.21 30.36
C ILE A 16 -4.95 3.32 31.79
N HIS A 17 -5.47 4.25 32.60
CA HIS A 17 -4.98 4.53 33.96
C HIS A 17 -4.84 3.30 34.88
N PRO A 18 -5.76 2.32 34.89
CA PRO A 18 -5.60 1.11 35.71
C PRO A 18 -4.35 0.28 35.37
N PHE A 19 -3.79 0.43 34.17
CA PHE A 19 -2.62 -0.30 33.69
C PHE A 19 -1.34 0.53 33.75
N MET A 20 -1.44 1.85 33.51
CA MET A 20 -0.29 2.75 33.45
C MET A 20 -0.51 4.00 34.32
N PRO A 21 -0.61 3.87 35.66
CA PRO A 21 -1.15 4.91 36.52
C PRO A 21 -0.30 6.18 36.58
N PHE A 22 1.03 6.06 36.64
CA PHE A 22 1.92 7.21 36.80
C PHE A 22 1.94 8.12 35.56
N ILE A 23 2.14 7.54 34.38
CA ILE A 23 2.21 8.32 33.13
C ILE A 23 0.84 8.91 32.76
N THR A 24 -0.24 8.18 33.01
CA THR A 24 -1.59 8.70 32.70
C THR A 24 -2.00 9.81 33.66
N GLU A 25 -1.60 9.75 34.94
CA GLU A 25 -1.77 10.86 35.89
C GLU A 25 -1.00 12.09 35.43
N GLU A 26 0.30 11.96 35.18
CA GLU A 26 1.15 13.07 34.74
C GLU A 26 0.61 13.73 33.46
N LEU A 27 0.29 12.94 32.44
CA LEU A 27 -0.26 13.47 31.19
C LEU A 27 -1.61 14.15 31.41
N TRP A 28 -2.50 13.55 32.19
CA TRP A 28 -3.85 14.08 32.44
C TRP A 28 -3.84 15.42 33.21
N GLN A 29 -2.89 15.59 34.15
CA GLN A 29 -2.63 16.84 34.86
C GLN A 29 -2.09 17.93 33.92
N ASN A 30 -1.22 17.56 32.96
CA ASN A 30 -0.63 18.49 32.00
C ASN A 30 -1.60 18.94 30.87
N MET A 31 -2.74 18.28 30.72
CA MET A 31 -3.70 18.62 29.66
C MET A 31 -4.46 19.92 29.89
N ALA A 32 -4.71 20.28 31.15
CA ALA A 32 -5.45 21.48 31.54
C ALA A 32 -5.20 21.80 33.02
N PRO A 33 -5.30 23.07 33.45
CA PRO A 33 -5.23 23.42 34.87
C PRO A 33 -6.26 22.63 35.70
N ARG A 34 -5.81 22.05 36.81
CA ARG A 34 -6.63 21.25 37.75
C ARG A 34 -6.69 21.91 39.12
N LYS A 35 -7.69 21.54 39.91
CA LYS A 35 -7.78 21.96 41.31
C LYS A 35 -6.85 21.11 42.17
N ASP A 36 -6.44 21.64 43.31
CA ASP A 36 -5.68 20.88 44.30
C ASP A 36 -6.43 19.61 44.71
N GLY A 37 -5.75 18.47 44.63
CA GLY A 37 -6.29 17.16 44.94
C GLY A 37 -7.13 16.51 43.84
N GLU A 38 -7.35 17.16 42.68
CA GLU A 38 -7.89 16.46 41.52
C GLU A 38 -6.86 15.45 40.99
N THR A 39 -7.33 14.23 40.75
CA THR A 39 -6.52 13.12 40.22
C THR A 39 -7.36 12.33 39.22
N ILE A 40 -6.71 11.78 38.20
CA ILE A 40 -7.35 10.88 37.23
C ILE A 40 -7.90 9.62 37.91
N MET A 41 -7.31 9.20 39.03
CA MET A 41 -7.71 8.00 39.80
C MET A 41 -9.16 8.10 40.32
N LEU A 42 -9.65 9.32 40.56
CA LEU A 42 -11.02 9.56 41.04
C LEU A 42 -12.01 9.88 39.90
N GLN A 43 -11.55 9.90 38.65
CA GLN A 43 -12.41 10.20 37.51
C GLN A 43 -13.26 9.00 37.14
N ARG A 44 -14.46 9.29 36.60
CA ARG A 44 -15.35 8.24 36.09
C ARG A 44 -14.80 7.67 34.79
N MET A 45 -14.91 6.35 34.65
CA MET A 45 -14.64 5.67 33.38
C MET A 45 -15.55 6.21 32.27
N PRO A 46 -15.01 6.44 31.05
CA PRO A 46 -15.83 6.81 29.90
C PRO A 46 -16.91 5.75 29.64
N VAL A 47 -18.12 6.21 29.34
CA VAL A 47 -19.23 5.34 28.93
C VAL A 47 -19.37 5.41 27.42
N ALA A 48 -19.58 4.25 26.79
CA ALA A 48 -19.78 4.18 25.35
C ALA A 48 -21.07 4.94 24.95
N GLY A 49 -20.94 5.82 23.95
CA GLY A 49 -22.07 6.47 23.29
C GLY A 49 -22.53 5.70 22.04
N GLU A 50 -23.48 6.27 21.32
CA GLU A 50 -23.91 5.76 20.02
C GLU A 50 -22.82 5.98 18.95
N ALA A 51 -22.66 5.00 18.07
CA ALA A 51 -21.70 5.04 16.98
C ALA A 51 -22.37 5.42 15.66
N ASP A 52 -21.80 6.40 14.96
CA ASP A 52 -22.21 6.72 13.59
C ASP A 52 -21.62 5.69 12.60
N ARG A 53 -22.44 4.70 12.25
CA ARG A 53 -22.04 3.62 11.34
C ARG A 53 -21.71 4.12 9.93
N LYS A 54 -22.36 5.19 9.47
CA LYS A 54 -22.09 5.75 8.14
C LYS A 54 -20.71 6.40 8.14
N LEU A 55 -20.43 7.24 9.14
CA LEU A 55 -19.13 7.89 9.27
C LEU A 55 -17.99 6.87 9.39
N ILE A 56 -18.19 5.79 10.17
CA ILE A 56 -17.20 4.71 10.29
C ILE A 56 -16.94 4.06 8.93
N SER A 57 -18.00 3.69 8.21
CA SER A 57 -17.89 3.08 6.88
C SER A 57 -17.21 4.02 5.86
N ASP A 58 -17.56 5.31 5.88
CA ASP A 58 -16.96 6.32 5.00
C ASP A 58 -15.47 6.48 5.29
N PHE A 59 -15.07 6.47 6.57
CA PHE A 59 -13.68 6.56 6.98
C PHE A 59 -12.88 5.30 6.63
N GLU A 60 -13.45 4.11 6.78
CA GLU A 60 -12.83 2.85 6.32
C GLU A 60 -12.55 2.88 4.82
N MET A 61 -13.50 3.35 4.01
CA MET A 61 -13.31 3.53 2.58
C MET A 61 -12.14 4.49 2.26
N ALA A 62 -11.97 5.53 3.07
CA ALA A 62 -10.83 6.44 2.95
C ALA A 62 -9.50 5.77 3.33
N CYS A 63 -9.49 4.94 4.38
CA CYS A 63 -8.32 4.13 4.74
C CYS A 63 -7.92 3.17 3.62
N GLU A 64 -8.89 2.47 3.01
CA GLU A 64 -8.67 1.59 1.87
C GLU A 64 -8.03 2.35 0.70
N ALA A 65 -8.55 3.54 0.36
CA ALA A 65 -7.99 4.40 -0.68
C ALA A 65 -6.55 4.83 -0.38
N VAL A 66 -6.25 5.24 0.86
CA VAL A 66 -4.90 5.62 1.29
C VAL A 66 -3.92 4.45 1.16
N VAL A 67 -4.32 3.25 1.60
CA VAL A 67 -3.50 2.05 1.49
C VAL A 67 -3.23 1.70 0.03
N ALA A 68 -4.25 1.76 -0.83
CA ALA A 68 -4.10 1.50 -2.25
C ALA A 68 -3.11 2.47 -2.92
N VAL A 69 -3.24 3.77 -2.69
CA VAL A 69 -2.31 4.78 -3.25
C VAL A 69 -0.88 4.57 -2.75
N ARG A 70 -0.71 4.29 -1.45
CA ARG A 70 0.62 4.01 -0.87
C ARG A 70 1.23 2.71 -1.42
N SER A 71 0.41 1.69 -1.68
CA SER A 71 0.85 0.45 -2.32
C SER A 71 1.31 0.68 -3.75
N ILE A 72 0.55 1.45 -4.55
CA ILE A 72 0.95 1.82 -5.92
C ILE A 72 2.30 2.55 -5.90
N ARG A 73 2.46 3.50 -4.97
CA ARG A 73 3.71 4.23 -4.77
C ARG A 73 4.88 3.26 -4.52
N GLN A 74 4.71 2.31 -3.60
CA GLN A 74 5.75 1.32 -3.30
C GLN A 74 6.06 0.42 -4.49
N GLN A 75 5.04 -0.09 -5.18
CA GLN A 75 5.20 -0.96 -6.34
C GLN A 75 5.92 -0.26 -7.49
N LYS A 76 5.67 1.04 -7.66
CA LYS A 76 6.29 1.88 -8.69
C LYS A 76 7.59 2.56 -8.25
N GLY A 77 8.08 2.27 -7.04
CA GLY A 77 9.34 2.81 -6.52
C GLY A 77 9.34 4.33 -6.31
N LEU A 78 8.16 4.94 -6.20
CA LEU A 78 8.00 6.40 -6.12
C LEU A 78 8.32 6.91 -4.71
N SER A 79 8.91 8.10 -4.62
CA SER A 79 9.30 8.68 -3.32
C SER A 79 8.07 9.10 -2.53
N PRO A 80 7.98 8.84 -1.21
CA PRO A 80 6.89 9.35 -0.37
C PRO A 80 6.71 10.88 -0.38
N LYS A 81 7.77 11.62 -0.76
CA LYS A 81 7.75 13.09 -0.82
C LYS A 81 7.09 13.63 -2.09
N GLU A 82 7.01 12.83 -3.15
CA GLU A 82 6.40 13.23 -4.41
C GLU A 82 4.88 13.23 -4.27
N ALA A 83 4.26 14.38 -4.57
CA ALA A 83 2.81 14.48 -4.55
C ALA A 83 2.22 13.82 -5.80
N LEU A 84 1.24 12.92 -5.62
CA LEU A 84 0.55 12.25 -6.73
C LEU A 84 -0.77 12.95 -7.04
N ALA A 85 -1.24 12.86 -8.27
CA ALA A 85 -2.63 13.21 -8.59
C ALA A 85 -3.53 11.98 -8.41
N LEU A 86 -4.78 12.19 -8.01
CA LEU A 86 -5.80 11.14 -7.91
C LEU A 86 -7.04 11.58 -8.69
N LYS A 87 -7.50 10.71 -9.58
CA LYS A 87 -8.81 10.84 -10.23
C LYS A 87 -9.72 9.73 -9.73
N PHE A 88 -11.01 10.00 -9.61
CA PHE A 88 -11.97 8.97 -9.20
C PHE A 88 -13.31 9.12 -9.91
N LYS A 89 -14.01 8.00 -10.06
CA LYS A 89 -15.34 7.89 -10.65
C LYS A 89 -16.26 7.16 -9.70
N GLY A 90 -17.47 7.69 -9.54
CA GLY A 90 -18.48 7.19 -8.62
C GLY A 90 -18.71 8.13 -7.44
N ASP A 91 -19.34 7.60 -6.40
CA ASP A 91 -19.68 8.35 -5.20
C ASP A 91 -18.67 8.06 -4.08
N PHE A 92 -17.70 8.95 -3.94
CA PHE A 92 -16.73 8.92 -2.84
C PHE A 92 -17.11 9.99 -1.81
N PRO A 93 -17.12 9.69 -0.51
CA PRO A 93 -17.43 10.66 0.54
C PRO A 93 -16.51 11.89 0.49
N GLN A 94 -17.04 13.03 0.05
CA GLN A 94 -16.27 14.27 -0.14
C GLN A 94 -15.59 14.74 1.15
N GLU A 95 -16.24 14.52 2.29
CA GLU A 95 -15.72 14.87 3.62
C GLU A 95 -14.45 14.08 3.98
N MET A 96 -14.23 12.92 3.35
CA MET A 96 -13.06 12.08 3.60
C MET A 96 -11.89 12.39 2.67
N LEU A 97 -12.11 13.10 1.55
CA LEU A 97 -11.04 13.46 0.61
C LEU A 97 -9.86 14.20 1.26
N PRO A 98 -10.06 15.17 2.18
CA PRO A 98 -8.94 15.84 2.84
C PRO A 98 -8.01 14.87 3.60
N ALA A 99 -8.58 13.83 4.21
CA ALA A 99 -7.80 12.80 4.90
C ALA A 99 -6.99 11.97 3.91
N VAL A 100 -7.60 11.55 2.80
CA VAL A 100 -6.91 10.81 1.73
C VAL A 100 -5.78 11.66 1.14
N ILE A 101 -6.06 12.92 0.81
CA ILE A 101 -5.10 13.87 0.24
C ILE A 101 -3.88 14.01 1.15
N LYS A 102 -4.12 14.24 2.44
CA LYS A 102 -3.05 14.45 3.41
C LYS A 102 -2.25 13.18 3.69
N LEU A 103 -2.91 12.04 3.89
CA LEU A 103 -2.26 10.80 4.30
C LEU A 103 -1.54 10.10 3.14
N ALA A 104 -2.03 10.22 1.91
CA ALA A 104 -1.39 9.60 0.75
C ALA A 104 -0.42 10.55 0.00
N ASN A 105 -0.27 11.79 0.46
CA ASN A 105 0.48 12.87 -0.18
C ASN A 105 0.04 13.06 -1.64
N ILE A 106 -1.21 13.51 -1.80
CA ILE A 106 -1.83 13.77 -3.09
C ILE A 106 -1.87 15.29 -3.30
N SER A 107 -1.55 15.76 -4.50
CA SER A 107 -1.62 17.19 -4.87
C SER A 107 -3.04 17.62 -5.24
N SER A 108 -3.78 16.77 -5.96
CA SER A 108 -5.17 17.00 -6.32
C SER A 108 -5.98 15.69 -6.35
N ALA A 109 -7.23 15.76 -5.89
CA ALA A 109 -8.18 14.66 -6.00
C ALA A 109 -9.43 15.14 -6.75
N GLU A 110 -9.66 14.61 -7.95
CA GLU A 110 -10.69 15.10 -8.88
C GLU A 110 -11.69 13.99 -9.24
N LYS A 111 -12.99 14.33 -9.17
CA LYS A 111 -14.05 13.47 -9.70
C LYS A 111 -14.12 13.66 -11.21
N VAL A 112 -14.09 12.56 -11.97
CA VAL A 112 -14.12 12.57 -13.44
C VAL A 112 -15.13 11.56 -13.99
N GLU A 113 -15.65 11.83 -15.18
CA GLU A 113 -16.54 10.91 -15.93
C GLU A 113 -15.75 9.80 -16.64
N ALA A 114 -14.52 10.12 -17.06
CA ALA A 114 -13.56 9.23 -17.69
C ALA A 114 -12.12 9.62 -17.33
N PHE A 115 -11.22 8.63 -17.21
CA PHE A 115 -9.82 8.88 -16.84
C PHE A 115 -8.97 9.45 -17.98
N GLY A 116 -9.41 9.24 -19.23
CA GLY A 116 -8.68 9.60 -20.45
C GLY A 116 -7.51 8.65 -20.74
N ASP A 117 -6.68 8.98 -21.73
CA ASP A 117 -5.56 8.14 -22.20
C ASP A 117 -4.25 8.39 -21.42
N ALA A 118 -4.34 8.91 -20.20
CA ALA A 118 -3.16 9.15 -19.40
C ALA A 118 -2.53 7.82 -18.97
N SER A 119 -1.20 7.72 -19.02
CA SER A 119 -0.48 6.58 -18.44
C SER A 119 -0.57 6.64 -16.91
N GLY A 120 -0.95 5.53 -16.28
CA GLY A 120 -1.15 5.47 -14.84
C GLY A 120 -1.67 4.12 -14.37
N VAL A 121 -2.08 4.06 -13.11
CA VAL A 121 -2.60 2.83 -12.48
C VAL A 121 -4.03 3.05 -12.03
N SER A 122 -4.93 2.21 -12.53
CA SER A 122 -6.32 2.11 -12.07
C SER A 122 -6.46 1.09 -10.94
N PHE A 123 -7.33 1.37 -9.99
CA PHE A 123 -7.72 0.46 -8.92
C PHE A 123 -9.14 0.77 -8.45
N MET A 124 -9.74 -0.17 -7.73
CA MET A 124 -11.10 -0.03 -7.22
C MET A 124 -11.09 -0.01 -5.69
N VAL A 125 -11.86 0.91 -5.12
CA VAL A 125 -12.14 0.97 -3.68
C VAL A 125 -13.65 0.83 -3.53
N ARG A 126 -14.09 -0.35 -3.07
CA ARG A 126 -15.50 -0.74 -3.04
C ARG A 126 -16.15 -0.59 -4.42
N THR A 127 -17.01 0.41 -4.60
CA THR A 127 -17.71 0.70 -5.87
C THR A 127 -17.17 1.94 -6.57
N VAL A 128 -16.11 2.57 -6.04
CA VAL A 128 -15.48 3.75 -6.62
C VAL A 128 -14.23 3.32 -7.37
N GLU A 129 -14.19 3.67 -8.65
CA GLU A 129 -13.03 3.46 -9.48
C GLU A 129 -12.07 4.64 -9.30
N MET A 130 -10.79 4.35 -9.10
CA MET A 130 -9.75 5.34 -8.85
C MET A 130 -8.59 5.15 -9.81
N PHE A 131 -7.94 6.25 -10.16
CA PHE A 131 -6.85 6.28 -11.12
C PHE A 131 -5.77 7.26 -10.64
N VAL A 132 -4.53 6.79 -10.62
CA VAL A 132 -3.35 7.60 -10.33
C VAL A 132 -2.58 7.79 -11.63
N PRO A 133 -2.58 8.99 -12.23
CA PRO A 133 -1.72 9.31 -13.35
C PRO A 133 -0.26 9.27 -12.91
N LEU A 134 0.59 8.59 -13.69
CA LEU A 134 2.01 8.40 -13.37
C LEU A 134 2.95 9.03 -14.42
N THR A 135 2.40 9.75 -15.40
CA THR A 135 3.16 10.38 -16.47
C THR A 135 4.26 11.29 -15.91
N GLY A 136 5.51 10.98 -16.26
CA GLY A 136 6.70 11.76 -15.85
C GLY A 136 7.17 11.54 -14.40
N LEU A 137 6.54 10.65 -13.63
CA LEU A 137 6.93 10.33 -12.25
C LEU A 137 7.67 9.00 -12.12
N VAL A 138 7.46 8.08 -13.05
CA VAL A 138 8.15 6.79 -13.07
C VAL A 138 9.47 6.96 -13.78
N ASP A 139 10.57 6.63 -13.10
CA ASP A 139 11.88 6.50 -13.72
C ASP A 139 11.87 5.26 -14.62
N THR A 140 11.49 5.47 -15.88
CA THR A 140 11.45 4.41 -16.88
C THR A 140 12.82 3.78 -17.07
N ALA A 141 13.91 4.52 -16.87
CA ALA A 141 15.26 3.97 -16.97
C ALA A 141 15.59 3.02 -15.81
N GLU A 142 15.16 3.36 -14.58
CA GLU A 142 15.34 2.47 -13.42
C GLU A 142 14.44 1.22 -13.50
N GLU A 143 13.18 1.37 -13.92
CA GLU A 143 12.26 0.24 -14.11
C GLU A 143 12.76 -0.69 -15.24
N LEU A 144 13.28 -0.10 -16.33
CA LEU A 144 13.93 -0.84 -17.42
C LEU A 144 15.16 -1.61 -16.93
N ALA A 145 16.06 -0.96 -16.17
CA ALA A 145 17.27 -1.58 -15.65
C ALA A 145 16.95 -2.76 -14.71
N LYS A 146 15.91 -2.63 -13.88
CA LYS A 146 15.42 -3.72 -13.01
C LYS A 146 14.88 -4.90 -13.81
N LEU A 147 14.09 -4.64 -14.85
CA LEU A 147 13.55 -5.68 -15.72
C LEU A 147 14.64 -6.36 -16.56
N GLU A 148 15.60 -5.60 -17.08
CA GLU A 148 16.75 -6.12 -17.82
C GLU A 148 17.65 -6.99 -16.93
N ALA A 149 17.90 -6.59 -15.68
CA ALA A 149 18.62 -7.41 -14.71
C ALA A 149 17.87 -8.71 -14.35
N ALA A 150 16.54 -8.63 -14.17
CA ALA A 150 15.71 -9.81 -13.93
C ALA A 150 15.68 -10.76 -15.14
N LEU A 151 15.68 -10.20 -16.36
CA LEU A 151 15.76 -10.95 -17.60
C LEU A 151 17.11 -11.69 -17.72
N ASP A 152 18.24 -10.98 -17.53
CA ASP A 152 19.58 -11.58 -17.57
C ASP A 152 19.74 -12.72 -16.55
N TYR A 153 19.22 -12.54 -15.33
CA TYR A 153 19.20 -13.60 -14.32
C TYR A 153 18.42 -14.84 -14.80
N GLN A 154 17.23 -14.66 -15.36
CA GLN A 154 16.42 -15.78 -15.84
C GLN A 154 17.02 -16.45 -17.08
N GLU A 155 17.63 -15.70 -17.99
CA GLU A 155 18.33 -16.26 -19.16
C GLU A 155 19.55 -17.10 -18.73
N LYS A 156 20.33 -16.63 -17.74
CA LYS A 156 21.44 -17.41 -17.14
C LYS A 156 20.94 -18.66 -16.42
N PHE A 157 19.84 -18.56 -15.69
CA PHE A 157 19.22 -19.70 -15.02
C PHE A 157 18.74 -20.74 -16.05
N LEU A 158 18.03 -20.32 -17.10
CA LEU A 158 17.59 -21.19 -18.20
C LEU A 158 18.78 -21.88 -18.88
N ALA A 159 19.87 -21.15 -19.13
CA ALA A 159 21.09 -21.73 -19.70
C ALA A 159 21.68 -22.82 -18.80
N SER A 160 21.65 -22.64 -17.47
CA SER A 160 22.11 -23.65 -16.51
C SER A 160 21.23 -24.92 -16.52
N VAL A 161 19.91 -24.78 -16.64
CA VAL A 161 18.95 -25.89 -16.72
C VAL A 161 19.13 -26.64 -18.04
N ARG A 162 19.22 -25.91 -19.16
CA ARG A 162 19.47 -26.50 -20.49
C ARG A 162 20.78 -27.27 -20.55
N LYS A 163 21.85 -26.76 -19.93
CA LYS A 163 23.15 -27.45 -19.85
C LYS A 163 23.06 -28.78 -19.08
N LYS A 164 22.18 -28.88 -18.08
CA LYS A 164 21.92 -30.15 -17.37
C LYS A 164 21.12 -31.11 -18.24
N LEU A 165 20.08 -30.61 -18.90
CA LEU A 165 19.22 -31.42 -19.79
C LEU A 165 19.91 -31.85 -21.09
N SER A 166 20.92 -31.10 -21.57
CA SER A 166 21.71 -31.47 -22.76
C SER A 166 22.78 -32.53 -22.48
N ASN A 167 23.05 -32.84 -21.20
CA ASN A 167 24.01 -33.87 -20.83
C ASN A 167 23.33 -35.24 -20.90
N GLU A 168 23.61 -36.01 -21.95
CA GLU A 168 23.03 -37.34 -22.17
C GLU A 168 23.27 -38.30 -20.99
N ARG A 169 24.41 -38.18 -20.27
CA ARG A 169 24.65 -38.97 -19.06
C ARG A 169 23.74 -38.59 -17.91
N PHE A 170 23.31 -37.33 -17.82
CA PHE A 170 22.35 -36.88 -16.80
C PHE A 170 20.93 -37.34 -17.15
N VAL A 171 20.52 -37.22 -18.41
CA VAL A 171 19.20 -37.67 -18.86
C VAL A 171 19.05 -39.20 -18.77
N ALA A 172 20.12 -39.95 -19.03
CA ALA A 172 20.10 -41.42 -19.00
C ALA A 172 20.23 -42.02 -17.59
N ASN A 173 20.89 -41.33 -16.65
CA ASN A 173 21.17 -41.90 -15.31
C ASN A 173 20.42 -41.20 -14.16
N ALA A 174 19.85 -40.02 -14.36
CA ALA A 174 19.10 -39.35 -13.31
C ALA A 174 17.69 -39.96 -13.16
N PRO A 175 17.12 -39.99 -11.95
CA PRO A 175 15.75 -40.44 -11.74
C PRO A 175 14.76 -39.65 -12.60
N GLU A 176 13.75 -40.33 -13.13
CA GLU A 176 12.75 -39.76 -14.05
C GLU A 176 12.06 -38.51 -13.46
N GLN A 177 11.82 -38.52 -12.15
CA GLN A 177 11.28 -37.39 -11.39
C GLN A 177 12.20 -36.15 -11.38
N VAL A 178 13.53 -36.35 -11.39
CA VAL A 178 14.51 -35.26 -11.44
C VAL A 178 14.57 -34.64 -12.83
N VAL A 179 14.52 -35.47 -13.89
CA VAL A 179 14.46 -35.00 -15.28
C VAL A 179 13.17 -34.25 -15.57
N ALA A 180 12.03 -34.76 -15.08
CA ALA A 180 10.73 -34.08 -15.20
C ALA A 180 10.72 -32.72 -14.48
N ASN A 181 11.31 -32.63 -13.29
CA ASN A 181 11.42 -31.37 -12.55
C ASN A 181 12.32 -30.35 -13.27
N GLU A 182 13.44 -30.77 -13.86
CA GLU A 182 14.30 -29.86 -14.64
C GLU A 182 13.61 -29.40 -15.94
N ARG A 183 12.87 -30.28 -16.64
CA ARG A 183 12.03 -29.88 -17.79
C ARG A 183 10.92 -28.90 -17.39
N LYS A 184 10.31 -29.08 -16.22
CA LYS A 184 9.32 -28.14 -15.68
C LYS A 184 9.94 -26.77 -15.39
N LYS A 185 11.12 -26.74 -14.76
CA LYS A 185 11.88 -25.49 -14.55
C LYS A 185 12.22 -24.79 -15.87
N GLU A 186 12.56 -25.55 -16.92
CA GLU A 186 12.81 -24.99 -18.25
C GLU A 186 11.56 -24.27 -18.80
N SER A 187 10.41 -24.94 -18.76
CA SER A 187 9.13 -24.39 -19.20
C SER A 187 8.75 -23.13 -18.42
N ASP A 188 8.84 -23.19 -17.08
CA ASP A 188 8.48 -22.07 -16.21
C ASP A 188 9.39 -20.85 -16.45
N SER A 189 10.69 -21.08 -16.66
CA SER A 189 11.65 -20.03 -16.98
C SER A 189 11.41 -19.41 -18.37
N LEU A 190 11.04 -20.21 -19.38
CA LEU A 190 10.69 -19.71 -20.71
C LEU A 190 9.48 -18.77 -20.67
N SER A 191 8.39 -19.19 -20.02
CA SER A 191 7.19 -18.35 -19.87
C SER A 191 7.50 -17.05 -19.11
N LYS A 192 8.38 -17.11 -18.12
CA LYS A 192 8.79 -15.94 -17.34
C LYS A 192 9.66 -14.97 -18.15
N ILE A 193 10.57 -15.49 -18.98
CA ILE A 193 11.38 -14.71 -19.91
C ILE A 193 10.50 -14.01 -20.96
N GLU A 194 9.52 -14.70 -21.53
CA GLU A 194 8.58 -14.10 -22.49
C GLU A 194 7.80 -12.94 -21.85
N SER A 195 7.30 -13.15 -20.64
CA SER A 195 6.59 -12.11 -19.87
C SER A 195 7.48 -10.89 -19.59
N LEU A 196 8.74 -11.11 -19.21
CA LEU A 196 9.71 -10.03 -18.97
C LEU A 196 10.05 -9.28 -20.27
N LYS A 197 10.24 -9.97 -21.39
CA LYS A 197 10.51 -9.35 -22.70
C LYS A 197 9.34 -8.49 -23.18
N ALA A 198 8.10 -8.98 -23.00
CA ALA A 198 6.90 -8.21 -23.32
C ALA A 198 6.78 -6.94 -22.46
N ALA A 199 7.05 -7.03 -21.16
CA ALA A 199 7.05 -5.88 -20.26
C ALA A 199 8.13 -4.84 -20.64
N ILE A 200 9.35 -5.28 -20.96
CA ILE A 200 10.44 -4.40 -21.42
C ILE A 200 10.06 -3.72 -22.74
N ALA A 201 9.47 -4.45 -23.69
CA ALA A 201 9.03 -3.89 -24.97
C ALA A 201 7.96 -2.81 -24.79
N SER A 202 7.00 -3.04 -23.89
CA SER A 202 5.95 -2.07 -23.56
C SER A 202 6.48 -0.80 -22.88
N LEU A 203 7.63 -0.87 -22.20
CA LEU A 203 8.27 0.27 -21.54
C LEU A 203 9.20 1.06 -22.47
N LYS A 204 9.68 0.44 -23.57
CA LYS A 204 10.52 1.09 -24.59
C LYS A 204 9.70 1.76 -25.71
N ALA A 205 8.43 1.43 -25.84
CA ALA A 205 7.50 1.97 -26.83
C ALA A 205 6.91 3.31 -26.38
#